data_AF-A0A4U5ND26-F1
#
_entry.id   AF-A0A4U5ND26-F1
#
_cell.length_a   1.000
_cell.length_b   1.000
_cell.length_c   1.000
_cell.angle_alpha   90.00
_cell.angle_beta   90.00
_cell.angle_gamma   90.00
#
_symmetry.space_group_name_H-M   'P 1'
#
loop_
_entity.id
_entity.type
_entity.pdbx_description
1 polymer ?
#
loop_
_entity_poly.entity_id
_entity_poly.type
_entity_poly.pdbx_seq_one_letter_code
_entity_poly.pdbx_strand_id
1 'polypeptide(L)'
;MTNPRGNCDDRAGEICEYMKKDCNTTGELGDAARQKCESSCGTCQCFDRSPFCSSQKDDCEKSEKVREECPYTCNYCGEQATTAGPGVTTAPGACTDVGKRCQQNKHLCNSLEFKTFMETNCRSTCGFCNVPLPPVKIKIVNGEICQDTTANCAVWARNGFCKVYPAHIIKARCPLTCNVC
;
A
#
# COMPACT_ATOMS: atom_id res chain seq x y z
N MET A 1 19.08 23.39 -11.73
CA MET A 1 18.73 23.40 -10.30
C MET A 1 17.70 22.30 -10.08
N THR A 2 18.16 21.09 -9.81
CA THR A 2 17.29 19.93 -9.54
C THR A 2 17.37 19.65 -8.05
N ASN A 3 16.27 19.91 -7.34
CA ASN A 3 16.17 19.77 -5.89
C ASN A 3 16.03 18.28 -5.53
N PRO A 4 16.97 17.67 -4.79
CA PRO A 4 17.02 16.22 -4.54
C PRO A 4 16.12 15.78 -3.37
N ARG A 5 14.95 16.41 -3.19
CA ARG A 5 13.98 16.01 -2.15
C ARG A 5 12.95 15.07 -2.75
N GLY A 6 12.89 13.85 -2.22
CA GLY A 6 11.96 12.80 -2.61
C GLY A 6 10.50 13.27 -2.57
N ASN A 7 10.04 13.66 -3.77
CA ASN A 7 9.13 14.75 -4.05
C ASN A 7 7.88 14.86 -3.17
N CYS A 8 7.88 15.93 -2.37
CA CYS A 8 6.70 16.60 -1.88
C CYS A 8 6.97 18.10 -1.96
N ASP A 9 7.09 18.58 -3.20
CA ASP A 9 7.30 19.98 -3.52
C ASP A 9 6.08 20.55 -4.27
N ASP A 10 5.84 21.83 -4.06
CA ASP A 10 4.83 22.61 -4.75
C ASP A 10 5.17 22.75 -6.24
N ARG A 11 4.46 22.01 -7.09
CA ARG A 11 4.66 21.99 -8.55
C ARG A 11 4.30 23.30 -9.23
N ALA A 12 3.41 24.09 -8.64
CA ALA A 12 3.06 25.42 -9.16
C ALA A 12 3.97 26.55 -8.62
N GLY A 13 5.03 26.22 -7.87
CA GLY A 13 6.01 27.19 -7.38
C GLY A 13 5.37 28.30 -6.56
N GLU A 14 5.70 29.56 -6.86
CA GLU A 14 5.19 30.75 -6.16
C GLU A 14 3.65 30.86 -6.15
N ILE A 15 2.97 30.24 -7.13
CA ILE A 15 1.50 30.23 -7.20
C ILE A 15 0.90 29.53 -5.96
N CYS A 16 1.63 28.61 -5.35
CA CYS A 16 1.17 27.89 -4.18
C CYS A 16 1.02 28.76 -2.94
N GLU A 17 1.68 29.92 -2.85
CA GLU A 17 1.43 30.89 -1.77
C GLU A 17 0.00 31.42 -1.81
N TYR A 18 -0.56 31.60 -3.01
CA TYR A 18 -1.93 32.07 -3.20
C TYR A 18 -2.97 30.95 -3.09
N MET A 19 -2.62 29.73 -3.51
CA MET A 19 -3.52 28.57 -3.49
C MET A 19 -3.64 27.91 -2.10
N LYS A 20 -2.78 28.24 -1.14
CA LYS A 20 -2.86 27.76 0.27
C LYS A 20 -4.25 27.89 0.89
N LYS A 21 -4.93 29.01 0.61
CA LYS A 21 -6.27 29.28 1.15
C LYS A 21 -7.34 28.31 0.62
N ASP A 22 -7.10 27.73 -0.55
CA ASP A 22 -8.04 26.87 -1.26
C ASP A 22 -7.83 25.38 -0.92
N CYS A 23 -6.81 25.03 -0.13
CA CYS A 23 -6.50 23.64 0.25
C CYS A 23 -7.65 22.94 0.99
N ASN A 24 -8.52 23.69 1.66
CA ASN A 24 -9.69 23.18 2.40
C ASN A 24 -11.01 23.32 1.62
N THR A 25 -10.97 23.86 0.40
CA THR A 25 -12.16 24.03 -0.44
C THR A 25 -12.53 22.70 -1.11
N THR A 26 -13.83 22.44 -1.26
CA THR A 26 -14.33 21.25 -1.97
C THR A 26 -14.50 21.54 -3.47
N GLY A 27 -14.28 20.53 -4.32
CA GLY A 27 -14.40 20.64 -5.77
C GLY A 27 -13.10 21.02 -6.48
N GLU A 28 -13.20 21.32 -7.78
CA GLU A 28 -12.07 21.39 -8.71
C GLU A 28 -10.96 22.37 -8.27
N LEU A 29 -11.32 23.48 -7.63
CA LEU A 29 -10.36 24.48 -7.16
C LEU A 29 -9.49 23.95 -6.01
N GLY A 30 -10.11 23.29 -5.02
CA GLY A 30 -9.37 22.70 -3.90
C GLY A 30 -8.62 21.42 -4.27
N ASP A 31 -9.13 20.67 -5.25
CA ASP A 31 -8.41 19.53 -5.84
C ASP A 31 -7.16 19.99 -6.59
N ALA A 32 -7.27 21.07 -7.38
CA ALA A 32 -6.13 21.66 -8.07
C ALA A 32 -5.08 22.22 -7.10
N ALA A 33 -5.50 22.84 -6.01
CA ALA A 33 -4.60 23.30 -4.95
C ALA A 33 -3.84 22.11 -4.32
N ARG A 34 -4.54 21.06 -3.89
CA ARG A 34 -3.91 19.89 -3.25
C ARG A 34 -3.04 19.06 -4.18
N GLN A 35 -3.33 19.05 -5.49
CA GLN A 35 -2.54 18.31 -6.49
C GLN A 35 -1.28 19.08 -6.93
N LYS A 36 -1.34 20.41 -6.96
CA LYS A 36 -0.23 21.24 -7.46
C LYS A 36 0.61 21.83 -6.34
N CYS A 37 0.09 21.88 -5.12
CA CYS A 37 0.69 22.53 -3.96
C CYS A 37 0.71 21.56 -2.76
N GLU A 38 1.22 20.35 -2.98
CA GLU A 38 1.18 19.24 -2.01
C GLU A 38 1.88 19.58 -0.68
N SER A 39 2.99 20.34 -0.73
CA SER A 39 3.72 20.80 0.46
C SER A 39 2.96 21.91 1.15
N SER A 40 2.49 22.90 0.38
CA SER A 40 1.75 24.05 0.91
C SER A 40 0.39 23.68 1.50
N CYS A 41 -0.27 22.65 0.96
CA CYS A 41 -1.53 22.13 1.47
C CYS A 41 -1.36 21.07 2.56
N GLY A 42 -0.14 20.66 2.89
CA GLY A 42 0.12 19.61 3.88
C GLY A 42 -0.47 18.25 3.51
N THR A 43 -0.81 18.03 2.23
CA THR A 43 -1.38 16.76 1.72
C THR A 43 -0.32 15.74 1.32
N CYS A 44 0.91 16.02 1.73
CA CYS A 44 2.10 15.26 1.47
C CYS A 44 1.99 13.80 1.92
N GLN A 45 1.99 12.86 0.97
CA GLN A 45 2.19 11.44 1.26
C GLN A 45 3.63 11.09 0.86
N CYS A 46 4.55 11.15 1.83
CA CYS A 46 5.93 10.74 1.62
C CYS A 46 6.04 9.21 1.67
N PHE A 47 6.56 8.58 0.61
CA PHE A 47 6.76 7.14 0.55
C PHE A 47 8.03 6.78 -0.24
N ASP A 48 8.55 5.60 0.01
CA ASP A 48 9.69 5.05 -0.72
C ASP A 48 9.30 4.62 -2.13
N ARG A 49 10.12 4.99 -3.13
CA ARG A 49 9.91 4.67 -4.55
C ARG A 49 10.50 3.31 -4.92
N SER A 50 11.49 2.84 -4.17
CA SER A 50 12.15 1.57 -4.39
C SER A 50 11.69 0.51 -3.38
N PRO A 51 11.39 -0.73 -3.81
CA PRO A 51 11.03 -1.80 -2.88
C PRO A 51 12.23 -2.31 -2.08
N PHE A 52 13.45 -1.85 -2.39
CA PHE A 52 14.69 -2.28 -1.76
C PHE A 52 15.20 -1.30 -0.69
N CYS A 53 14.40 -0.31 -0.31
CA CYS A 53 14.83 0.74 0.62
C CYS A 53 15.24 0.20 1.99
N SER A 54 14.55 -0.83 2.50
CA SER A 54 14.92 -1.48 3.77
C SER A 54 16.33 -2.09 3.75
N SER A 55 16.81 -2.52 2.58
CA SER A 55 18.15 -3.10 2.41
C SER A 55 19.23 -2.06 2.14
N GLN A 56 18.85 -0.83 1.79
CA GLN A 56 19.78 0.26 1.44
C GLN A 56 19.83 1.35 2.52
N LYS A 57 19.24 1.10 3.69
CA LYS A 57 19.13 2.09 4.77
C LYS A 57 20.50 2.63 5.23
N ASP A 58 21.53 1.79 5.24
CA ASP A 58 22.89 2.19 5.67
C ASP A 58 23.58 3.12 4.66
N ASP A 59 23.05 3.22 3.44
CA ASP A 59 23.57 4.08 2.38
C ASP A 59 22.87 5.44 2.34
N CYS A 60 21.89 5.69 3.22
CA CYS A 60 21.15 6.95 3.29
C CYS A 60 22.06 8.17 3.51
N GLU A 61 23.20 8.03 4.19
CA GLU A 61 24.17 9.13 4.37
C GLU A 61 25.18 9.24 3.23
N LYS A 62 25.40 8.14 2.50
CA LYS A 62 26.49 8.00 1.52
C LYS A 62 26.03 8.18 0.08
N SER A 63 24.75 8.00 -0.18
CA SER A 63 24.18 7.98 -1.52
C SER A 63 22.99 8.93 -1.64
N GLU A 64 23.17 10.00 -2.42
CA GLU A 64 22.08 10.87 -2.86
C GLU A 64 20.97 10.10 -3.56
N LYS A 65 21.34 9.13 -4.41
CA LYS A 65 20.39 8.29 -5.12
C LYS A 65 19.52 7.45 -4.19
N VAL A 66 20.10 6.90 -3.12
CA VAL A 66 19.32 6.15 -2.11
C VAL A 66 18.36 7.09 -1.39
N ARG A 67 18.75 8.34 -1.11
CA ARG A 67 17.85 9.34 -0.50
C ARG A 67 16.71 9.75 -1.42
N GLU A 68 16.95 9.83 -2.72
CA GLU A 68 15.91 10.15 -3.72
C GLU A 68 14.92 9.00 -3.93
N GLU A 69 15.40 7.76 -3.96
CA GLU A 69 14.57 6.57 -4.11
C GLU A 69 13.88 6.16 -2.79
N CYS A 70 14.48 6.49 -1.65
CA CYS A 70 14.08 6.05 -0.31
C CYS A 70 13.92 7.19 0.70
N PRO A 71 13.18 8.27 0.37
CA PRO A 71 13.08 9.44 1.24
C PRO A 71 12.41 9.13 2.58
N TYR A 72 11.52 8.13 2.63
CA TYR A 72 10.85 7.72 3.86
C TYR A 72 11.76 6.84 4.71
N THR A 73 12.36 5.78 4.13
CA THR A 73 13.32 4.93 4.86
C THR A 73 14.54 5.71 5.36
N CYS A 74 14.99 6.70 4.60
CA CYS A 74 16.13 7.55 4.98
C CYS A 74 15.76 8.70 5.93
N ASN A 75 14.48 8.85 6.30
CA ASN A 75 13.99 9.91 7.17
C ASN A 75 14.28 11.33 6.62
N TYR A 76 14.22 11.48 5.29
CA TYR A 76 14.37 12.76 4.59
C TYR A 76 13.03 13.45 4.33
N CYS A 77 11.91 12.82 4.67
CA CYS A 77 10.65 13.52 4.85
C CYS A 77 10.79 14.43 6.08
N GLY A 78 10.61 15.76 5.93
CA GLY A 78 10.65 16.68 7.07
C GLY A 78 9.64 16.29 8.16
N GLU A 79 9.88 16.69 9.42
CA GLU A 79 9.09 16.33 10.61
C GLU A 79 7.58 16.36 10.33
N GLN A 80 7.02 15.20 9.99
CA GLN A 80 5.59 15.00 10.06
C GLN A 80 5.28 14.93 11.56
N ALA A 81 4.68 16.00 12.06
CA ALA A 81 4.05 16.02 13.36
C ALA A 81 3.23 14.74 13.50
N THR A 82 3.68 13.90 14.42
CA THR A 82 3.01 12.70 14.87
C THR A 82 1.68 13.11 15.48
N THR A 83 0.61 13.04 14.69
CA THR A 83 -0.73 12.83 15.22
C THR A 83 -1.17 11.44 14.82
N ALA A 84 -1.10 10.55 15.80
CA ALA A 84 -1.73 9.25 15.75
C ALA A 84 -3.22 9.42 15.42
N GLY A 85 -3.63 8.83 14.31
CA GLY A 85 -5.02 8.52 14.00
C GLY A 85 -5.13 7.03 13.63
N PRO A 86 -5.91 6.21 14.35
CA PRO A 86 -6.20 4.85 13.94
C PRO A 86 -7.22 4.93 12.80
N GLY A 87 -6.71 4.89 11.57
CA GLY A 87 -7.52 4.92 10.36
C GLY A 87 -6.89 4.06 9.29
N VAL A 88 -6.94 2.73 9.49
CA VAL A 88 -6.74 1.78 8.39
C VAL A 88 -7.89 1.99 7.41
N THR A 89 -7.72 2.96 6.54
CA THR A 89 -8.48 3.03 5.29
C THR A 89 -7.54 2.41 4.29
N THR A 90 -7.76 1.13 4.02
CA THR A 90 -7.10 0.38 2.96
C THR A 90 -7.31 1.18 1.66
N ALA A 91 -6.29 1.95 1.25
CA ALA A 91 -6.28 2.54 -0.07
C ALA A 91 -6.55 1.41 -1.08
N PRO A 92 -7.35 1.64 -2.13
CA PRO A 92 -7.48 0.66 -3.20
C PRO A 92 -6.07 0.42 -3.75
N GLY A 93 -5.49 -0.72 -3.43
CA GLY A 93 -4.15 -1.07 -3.91
C GLY A 93 -4.13 -0.88 -5.42
N ALA A 94 -3.12 -0.16 -5.93
CA ALA A 94 -2.92 0.08 -7.35
C ALA A 94 -3.22 -1.20 -8.14
N CYS A 95 -4.10 -1.13 -9.15
CA CYS A 95 -4.54 -2.33 -9.86
C CYS A 95 -3.39 -2.94 -10.67
N THR A 96 -2.67 -3.83 -10.03
CA THR A 96 -1.49 -4.49 -10.55
C THR A 96 -1.54 -5.95 -10.16
N ASP A 97 -0.83 -6.77 -10.92
CA ASP A 97 -0.66 -8.18 -10.58
C ASP A 97 0.46 -8.32 -9.55
N VAL A 98 0.15 -8.90 -8.40
CA VAL A 98 1.14 -9.25 -7.35
C VAL A 98 1.53 -10.73 -7.41
N GLY A 99 0.73 -11.55 -8.09
CA GLY A 99 0.96 -12.96 -8.30
C GLY A 99 2.05 -13.22 -9.33
N LYS A 100 2.86 -14.26 -9.07
CA LYS A 100 3.78 -14.78 -10.09
C LYS A 100 2.95 -15.51 -11.15
N ARG A 101 3.35 -15.40 -12.42
CA ARG A 101 2.77 -16.14 -13.55
C ARG A 101 1.29 -15.83 -13.88
N CYS A 102 0.80 -14.62 -13.57
CA CYS A 102 -0.59 -14.23 -13.87
C CYS A 102 -0.98 -14.43 -15.34
N GLN A 103 -0.10 -14.09 -16.28
CA GLN A 103 -0.33 -14.32 -17.71
C GLN A 103 -0.54 -15.81 -18.06
N GLN A 104 0.25 -16.71 -17.46
CA GLN A 104 0.13 -18.16 -17.67
C GLN A 104 -1.16 -18.70 -17.03
N ASN A 105 -1.55 -18.11 -15.91
CA ASN A 105 -2.75 -18.48 -15.14
C ASN A 105 -4.02 -17.74 -15.58
N LYS A 106 -4.00 -16.99 -16.69
CA LYS A 106 -5.16 -16.21 -17.17
C LYS A 106 -6.42 -17.06 -17.38
N HIS A 107 -6.26 -18.34 -17.71
CA HIS A 107 -7.37 -19.29 -17.84
C HIS A 107 -8.12 -19.53 -16.51
N LEU A 108 -7.50 -19.25 -15.36
CA LEU A 108 -8.09 -19.39 -14.03
C LEU A 108 -8.95 -18.20 -13.61
N CYS A 109 -8.95 -17.08 -14.34
CA CYS A 109 -9.73 -15.88 -13.99
C CYS A 109 -11.22 -16.18 -13.78
N ASN A 110 -11.77 -17.15 -14.53
CA ASN A 110 -13.18 -17.54 -14.45
C ASN A 110 -13.41 -18.84 -13.65
N SER A 111 -12.37 -19.45 -13.07
CA SER A 111 -12.53 -20.65 -12.26
C SER A 111 -13.09 -20.30 -10.88
N LEU A 112 -14.24 -20.86 -10.52
CA LEU A 112 -14.85 -20.65 -9.20
C LEU A 112 -13.89 -21.01 -8.05
N GLU A 113 -13.04 -22.00 -8.27
CA GLU A 113 -12.08 -22.46 -7.27
C GLU A 113 -10.99 -21.43 -7.00
N PHE A 114 -10.49 -20.78 -8.05
CA PHE A 114 -9.36 -19.85 -8.02
C PHE A 114 -9.78 -18.37 -8.09
N LYS A 115 -11.08 -18.08 -8.20
CA LYS A 115 -11.61 -16.73 -8.39
C LYS A 115 -11.07 -15.74 -7.37
N THR A 116 -11.16 -16.06 -6.07
CA THR A 116 -10.63 -15.20 -4.99
C THR A 116 -9.11 -15.01 -5.11
N PHE A 117 -8.38 -16.05 -5.51
CA PHE A 117 -6.95 -15.96 -5.75
C PHE A 117 -6.63 -15.03 -6.92
N MET A 118 -7.37 -15.13 -8.02
CA MET A 118 -7.17 -14.29 -9.20
C MET A 118 -7.61 -12.83 -8.96
N GLU A 119 -8.71 -12.61 -8.22
CA GLU A 119 -9.19 -11.31 -7.76
C GLU A 119 -8.24 -10.62 -6.78
N THR A 120 -7.37 -11.36 -6.11
CA THR A 120 -6.39 -10.79 -5.18
C THR A 120 -5.03 -10.62 -5.84
N ASN A 121 -4.59 -11.60 -6.63
CA ASN A 121 -3.20 -11.68 -7.08
C ASN A 121 -2.99 -11.31 -8.56
N CYS A 122 -4.00 -11.46 -9.41
CA CYS A 122 -3.87 -11.30 -10.87
C CYS A 122 -4.93 -10.36 -11.44
N ARG A 123 -5.20 -9.28 -10.71
CA ARG A 123 -6.31 -8.35 -10.98
C ARG A 123 -6.21 -7.66 -12.32
N SER A 124 -5.02 -7.22 -12.70
CA SER A 124 -4.80 -6.55 -13.97
C SER A 124 -4.97 -7.55 -15.11
N THR A 125 -4.31 -8.72 -15.03
CA THR A 125 -4.43 -9.78 -16.04
C THR A 125 -5.88 -10.27 -16.21
N CYS A 126 -6.66 -10.33 -15.13
CA CYS A 126 -8.06 -10.80 -15.15
C CYS A 126 -9.11 -9.70 -15.33
N GLY A 127 -8.72 -8.43 -15.37
CA GLY A 127 -9.68 -7.31 -15.48
C GLY A 127 -10.49 -7.02 -14.22
N PHE A 128 -10.00 -7.42 -13.03
CA PHE A 128 -10.66 -7.21 -11.73
C PHE A 128 -10.31 -5.87 -11.05
N CYS A 129 -9.78 -4.90 -11.79
CA CYS A 129 -9.43 -3.59 -11.25
C CYS A 129 -10.61 -2.85 -10.61
N ASN A 130 -11.80 -3.03 -11.19
CA ASN A 130 -13.04 -2.39 -10.73
C ASN A 130 -13.85 -3.29 -9.79
N VAL A 131 -13.33 -4.49 -9.47
CA VAL A 131 -13.92 -5.39 -8.48
C VAL A 131 -13.28 -5.06 -7.14
N PRO A 132 -14.06 -4.73 -6.09
CA PRO A 132 -13.52 -4.54 -4.75
C PRO A 132 -12.73 -5.78 -4.31
N LEU A 133 -11.61 -5.55 -3.61
CA LEU A 133 -10.86 -6.68 -3.05
C LEU A 133 -11.74 -7.49 -2.11
N PRO A 134 -11.61 -8.83 -2.10
CA PRO A 134 -12.35 -9.62 -1.15
C PRO A 134 -11.93 -9.25 0.28
N PRO A 135 -12.87 -9.20 1.24
CA PRO A 135 -12.57 -8.80 2.59
C PRO A 135 -11.65 -9.82 3.28
N VAL A 136 -10.71 -9.32 4.09
CA VAL A 136 -9.94 -10.12 5.03
C VAL A 136 -10.75 -10.38 6.29
N LYS A 137 -10.58 -11.56 6.92
CA LYS A 137 -11.30 -11.92 8.14
C LYS A 137 -10.59 -11.37 9.38
N ILE A 138 -11.36 -10.87 10.35
CA ILE A 138 -10.87 -10.29 11.61
C ILE A 138 -11.73 -10.81 12.78
N LYS A 139 -11.10 -11.15 13.91
CA LYS A 139 -11.76 -11.40 15.20
C LYS A 139 -10.94 -10.85 16.36
N ILE A 140 -11.58 -10.60 17.50
CA ILE A 140 -10.89 -10.32 18.76
C ILE A 140 -10.84 -11.63 19.56
N VAL A 141 -9.64 -12.05 19.97
CA VAL A 141 -9.40 -13.25 20.79
C VAL A 141 -8.62 -12.80 22.02
N ASN A 142 -9.15 -13.05 23.22
CA ASN A 142 -8.52 -12.65 24.49
C ASN A 142 -8.12 -11.16 24.58
N GLY A 143 -8.85 -10.27 23.89
CA GLY A 143 -8.55 -8.84 23.85
C GLY A 143 -7.54 -8.42 22.78
N GLU A 144 -7.01 -9.36 21.99
CA GLU A 144 -6.07 -9.11 20.90
C GLU A 144 -6.73 -9.28 19.52
N ILE A 145 -6.26 -8.51 18.54
CA ILE A 145 -6.73 -8.62 17.15
C ILE A 145 -6.10 -9.84 16.49
N CYS A 146 -6.95 -10.77 16.08
CA CYS A 146 -6.63 -11.94 15.29
C CYS A 146 -7.16 -11.74 13.87
N GLN A 147 -6.28 -11.44 12.93
CA GLN A 147 -6.66 -11.03 11.57
C GLN A 147 -5.86 -11.78 10.50
N ASP A 148 -6.57 -12.26 9.47
CA ASP A 148 -5.94 -12.70 8.23
C ASP A 148 -5.36 -11.50 7.47
N THR A 149 -4.14 -11.62 6.95
CA THR A 149 -3.49 -10.53 6.19
C THR A 149 -3.72 -10.64 4.68
N THR A 150 -4.44 -11.68 4.23
CA THR A 150 -4.78 -11.88 2.82
C THR A 150 -6.18 -12.47 2.65
N ALA A 151 -6.87 -12.08 1.59
CA ALA A 151 -8.18 -12.64 1.22
C ALA A 151 -8.13 -14.13 0.81
N ASN A 152 -6.93 -14.66 0.52
CA ASN A 152 -6.75 -16.02 0.01
C ASN A 152 -6.88 -17.10 1.08
N CYS A 153 -7.06 -16.74 2.34
CA CYS A 153 -7.01 -17.68 3.46
C CYS A 153 -8.09 -18.77 3.38
N ALA A 154 -9.28 -18.46 2.85
CA ALA A 154 -10.33 -19.46 2.64
C ALA A 154 -9.91 -20.54 1.62
N VAL A 155 -9.27 -20.13 0.52
CA VAL A 155 -8.71 -21.05 -0.48
C VAL A 155 -7.56 -21.84 0.12
N TRP A 156 -6.71 -21.20 0.93
CA TRP A 156 -5.62 -21.88 1.63
C TRP A 156 -6.10 -22.98 2.56
N ALA A 157 -7.10 -22.70 3.38
CA ALA A 157 -7.66 -23.70 4.29
C ALA A 157 -8.23 -24.90 3.53
N ARG A 158 -9.01 -24.67 2.46
CA ARG A 158 -9.58 -25.73 1.62
C ARG A 158 -8.51 -26.58 0.95
N ASN A 159 -7.41 -25.97 0.52
CA ASN A 159 -6.29 -26.66 -0.12
C ASN A 159 -5.29 -27.27 0.87
N GLY A 160 -5.60 -27.26 2.18
CA GLY A 160 -4.76 -27.89 3.21
C GLY A 160 -3.48 -27.12 3.57
N PHE A 161 -3.32 -25.89 3.10
CA PHE A 161 -2.10 -25.09 3.33
C PHE A 161 -1.88 -24.70 4.78
N CYS A 162 -2.93 -24.70 5.61
CA CYS A 162 -2.81 -24.56 7.07
C CYS A 162 -2.02 -25.71 7.73
N LYS A 163 -1.79 -26.83 7.05
CA LYS A 163 -1.02 -27.98 7.56
C LYS A 163 0.32 -28.16 6.88
N VAL A 164 0.49 -27.62 5.68
CA VAL A 164 1.67 -27.83 4.83
C VAL A 164 2.71 -26.73 5.03
N TYR A 165 2.29 -25.48 5.24
CA TYR A 165 3.24 -24.39 5.42
C TYR A 165 3.84 -24.35 6.83
N PRO A 166 5.06 -23.81 6.99
CA PRO A 166 5.64 -23.57 8.30
C PRO A 166 4.76 -22.67 9.18
N ALA A 167 4.78 -22.92 10.49
CA ALA A 167 3.96 -22.19 11.47
C ALA A 167 4.11 -20.66 11.39
N HIS A 168 5.33 -20.15 11.13
CA HIS A 168 5.56 -18.71 11.00
C HIS A 168 4.85 -18.10 9.76
N ILE A 169 4.72 -18.85 8.66
CA ILE A 169 3.98 -18.41 7.47
C ILE A 169 2.48 -18.40 7.76
N ILE A 170 1.98 -19.45 8.42
CA ILE A 170 0.58 -19.55 8.80
C ILE A 170 0.20 -18.38 9.72
N LYS A 171 1.01 -18.13 10.76
CA LYS A 171 0.80 -17.02 11.70
C LYS A 171 0.88 -15.63 11.02
N ALA A 172 1.77 -15.45 10.05
CA ALA A 172 1.92 -14.17 9.36
C ALA A 172 0.82 -13.89 8.30
N ARG A 173 0.20 -14.94 7.75
CA ARG A 173 -0.72 -14.81 6.61
C ARG A 173 -2.18 -15.06 6.97
N CYS A 174 -2.45 -16.21 7.57
CA CYS A 174 -3.81 -16.68 7.82
C CYS A 174 -3.99 -17.16 9.26
N PRO A 175 -3.58 -16.37 10.28
CA PRO A 175 -3.61 -16.83 11.67
C PRO A 175 -5.04 -17.11 12.13
N LEU A 176 -6.01 -16.30 11.71
CA LEU A 176 -7.40 -16.47 12.06
C LEU A 176 -8.02 -17.67 11.34
N THR A 177 -7.89 -17.75 10.02
CA THR A 177 -8.51 -18.85 9.25
C THR A 177 -7.90 -20.20 9.59
N CYS A 178 -6.59 -20.25 9.91
CA CYS A 178 -5.93 -21.50 10.31
C CYS A 178 -6.00 -21.76 11.83
N ASN A 179 -6.68 -20.90 12.61
CA ASN A 179 -6.84 -21.01 14.07
C ASN A 179 -5.50 -21.14 14.82
N VAL A 180 -4.55 -20.25 14.52
CA VAL A 180 -3.23 -20.18 15.18
C VAL A 180 -2.94 -18.83 15.84
N CYS A 181 -3.99 -18.03 16.01
CA CYS A 181 -4.09 -17.13 17.15
C CYS A 181 -4.22 -18.00 18.41
#